data_AF-A0A0B2PSI3-F1
#
_entry.id   AF-A0A0B2PSI3-F1
#
_cell.length_a   1.000
_cell.length_b   1.000
_cell.length_c   1.000
_cell.angle_alpha   90.00
_cell.angle_beta   90.00
_cell.angle_gamma   90.00
#
_symmetry.space_group_name_H-M   'P 1'
#
loop_
_entity.id
_entity.type
_entity.pdbx_description
1 polymer ?
#
loop_
_entity_poly.entity_id
_entity_poly.type
_entity_poly.pdbx_seq_one_letter_code
_entity_poly.pdbx_strand_id
1 'polypeptide(L)'
;MRTVYQIEPTSKHYASFISVLGYWGLLQEALETINNMPFQPSALVWRALLDGCRLHKNALIGKWAAQNILSLEPKDPSTFILVSNLYSASRMGPL
;
A
#
# COMPACT_ATOMS: atom_id res chain seq x y z
N MET A 1 -5.04 -18.96 6.71
CA MET A 1 -6.41 -18.82 6.16
C MET A 1 -6.80 -20.03 5.31
N ARG A 2 -6.14 -20.30 4.18
CA ARG A 2 -6.49 -21.43 3.32
C ARG A 2 -6.23 -22.81 3.95
N THR A 3 -5.01 -23.05 4.43
CA THR A 3 -4.60 -24.38 4.96
C THR A 3 -5.25 -24.74 6.30
N VAL A 4 -5.49 -23.74 7.15
CA VAL A 4 -6.03 -23.94 8.52
C VAL A 4 -7.55 -23.83 8.56
N TYR A 5 -8.13 -22.88 7.81
CA TYR A 5 -9.56 -22.57 7.89
C TYR A 5 -10.32 -22.86 6.59
N GLN A 6 -9.65 -23.34 5.54
CA GLN A 6 -10.25 -23.59 4.21
C GLN A 6 -10.88 -22.34 3.58
N ILE A 7 -10.41 -21.15 3.97
CA ILE A 7 -10.89 -19.86 3.44
C ILE A 7 -9.83 -19.30 2.51
N GLU A 8 -10.22 -19.08 1.25
CA GLU A 8 -9.39 -18.38 0.28
C GLU A 8 -9.25 -16.89 0.66
N PRO A 9 -8.03 -16.37 0.86
CA PRO A 9 -7.84 -14.97 1.16
C PRO A 9 -8.29 -14.10 -0.03
N THR A 10 -9.10 -13.08 0.26
CA THR A 10 -9.56 -12.13 -0.75
C THR A 10 -8.64 -10.91 -0.76
N SER A 11 -8.75 -10.05 -1.77
CA SER A 11 -8.03 -8.78 -1.79
C SER A 11 -8.26 -7.93 -0.53
N LYS A 12 -9.46 -8.01 0.08
CA LYS A 12 -9.76 -7.34 1.36
C LYS A 12 -9.00 -7.95 2.53
N HIS A 13 -8.87 -9.27 2.60
CA HIS A 13 -8.07 -9.94 3.63
C HIS A 13 -6.59 -9.53 3.54
N TYR A 14 -6.05 -9.47 2.32
CA TYR A 14 -4.69 -8.96 2.11
C TYR A 14 -4.57 -7.48 2.51
N ALA A 15 -5.50 -6.61 2.10
CA ALA A 15 -5.46 -5.20 2.47
C ALA A 15 -5.39 -5.00 3.99
N SER A 16 -6.22 -5.73 4.76
CA SER A 16 -6.17 -5.69 6.23
C SER A 16 -4.83 -6.16 6.77
N PHE A 17 -4.25 -7.22 6.20
CA PHE A 17 -2.95 -7.73 6.64
C PHE A 17 -1.80 -6.75 6.31
N ILE A 18 -1.83 -6.12 5.14
CA ILE A 18 -0.89 -5.06 4.75
C ILE A 18 -1.02 -3.84 5.66
N SER A 19 -2.24 -3.43 6.05
CA SER A 19 -2.43 -2.36 7.03
C SER A 19 -1.77 -2.67 8.37
N VAL A 20 -1.83 -3.92 8.84
CA VAL A 20 -1.14 -4.35 10.07
C VAL A 20 0.37 -4.24 9.90
N LEU A 21 0.95 -4.84 8.85
CA LEU A 21 2.40 -4.75 8.62
C LEU A 21 2.87 -3.30 8.49
N GLY A 22 2.13 -2.49 7.73
CA GLY A 22 2.41 -1.07 7.53
C GLY A 22 2.35 -0.25 8.82
N TYR A 23 1.39 -0.52 9.71
CA TYR A 23 1.31 0.14 11.02
C TYR A 23 2.56 -0.13 11.87
N TRP A 24 3.06 -1.37 11.85
CA TRP A 24 4.24 -1.79 12.60
C TRP A 24 5.58 -1.43 11.92
N GLY A 25 5.55 -0.79 10.74
CA GLY A 25 6.75 -0.36 10.03
C GLY A 25 7.44 -1.47 9.23
N LEU A 26 6.81 -2.64 9.12
CA LEU A 26 7.27 -3.80 8.36
C LEU A 26 6.96 -3.62 6.87
N LEU A 27 7.48 -2.54 6.27
CA LEU A 27 7.11 -2.11 4.92
C LEU A 27 7.70 -2.99 3.82
N GLN A 28 8.86 -3.61 4.06
CA GLN A 28 9.45 -4.55 3.12
C GLN A 28 8.64 -5.85 3.08
N GLU A 29 8.30 -6.39 4.25
CA GLU A 29 7.46 -7.58 4.39
C GLU A 29 6.06 -7.35 3.82
N ALA A 30 5.52 -6.14 3.99
CA ALA A 30 4.26 -5.74 3.36
C ALA A 30 4.38 -5.78 1.83
N LEU A 31 5.45 -5.23 1.26
CA LEU A 31 5.67 -5.23 -0.19
C LEU A 31 5.91 -6.65 -0.74
N GLU A 32 6.69 -7.47 -0.04
CA GLU A 32 6.90 -8.88 -0.38
C GLU A 32 5.59 -9.67 -0.34
N THR A 33 4.75 -9.41 0.66
CA THR A 33 3.42 -10.03 0.75
C THR A 33 2.55 -9.67 -0.45
N ILE A 34 2.58 -8.41 -0.91
CA ILE A 34 1.86 -7.97 -2.10
C ILE A 34 2.38 -8.67 -3.36
N ASN A 35 3.70 -8.77 -3.51
CA ASN A 35 4.32 -9.42 -4.68
C ASN A 35 4.03 -10.92 -4.75
N ASN A 36 3.80 -11.57 -3.61
CA ASN A 36 3.46 -12.99 -3.52
C ASN A 36 1.94 -13.26 -3.56
N MET A 37 1.10 -12.24 -3.80
CA MET A 37 -0.33 -12.45 -3.91
C MET A 37 -0.68 -13.32 -5.13
N PRO A 38 -1.63 -14.27 -4.99
CA PRO A 38 -1.99 -15.18 -6.09
C PRO A 38 -2.87 -14.51 -7.17
N PHE A 39 -3.09 -13.20 -7.08
CA PHE A 39 -3.89 -12.38 -8.00
C PHE A 39 -3.38 -10.94 -7.97
N GLN A 40 -3.80 -10.14 -8.96
CA GLN A 40 -3.38 -8.73 -9.01
C GLN A 40 -3.85 -7.95 -7.78
N PRO A 41 -2.96 -7.19 -7.11
CA PRO A 41 -3.33 -6.39 -5.96
C PRO A 41 -4.30 -5.28 -6.36
N SER A 42 -5.36 -5.08 -5.57
CA SER A 42 -6.30 -3.99 -5.81
C SER A 42 -5.74 -2.65 -5.32
N ALA A 43 -6.35 -1.55 -5.75
CA ALA A 43 -5.98 -0.22 -5.27
C ALA A 43 -6.09 -0.10 -3.74
N LEU A 44 -7.01 -0.83 -3.11
CA LEU A 44 -7.14 -0.89 -1.65
C LEU A 44 -5.88 -1.45 -0.96
N VAL A 45 -5.28 -2.50 -1.53
CA VAL A 45 -4.05 -3.11 -1.00
C VAL A 45 -2.88 -2.13 -1.09
N TRP A 46 -2.75 -1.44 -2.22
CA TRP A 46 -1.71 -0.42 -2.39
C TRP A 46 -1.92 0.80 -1.49
N ARG A 47 -3.16 1.23 -1.26
CA ARG A 47 -3.50 2.30 -0.30
C ARG A 47 -3.08 1.93 1.12
N ALA A 48 -3.32 0.69 1.55
CA ALA A 48 -2.88 0.21 2.85
C ALA A 48 -1.36 0.30 3.02
N LEU A 49 -0.58 -0.08 1.99
CA LEU A 49 0.88 0.07 2.02
C LEU A 49 1.30 1.54 2.06
N LEU A 50 0.67 2.39 1.25
CA LEU A 50 0.97 3.82 1.17
C LEU A 50 0.74 4.54 2.51
N ASP A 51 -0.33 4.18 3.24
CA ASP A 51 -0.58 4.71 4.57
C ASP A 51 0.52 4.34 5.56
N GLY A 52 1.01 3.10 5.55
CA GLY A 52 2.18 2.69 6.34
C GLY A 52 3.43 3.46 5.95
N CYS A 53 3.68 3.65 4.64
CA CYS A 53 4.81 4.43 4.14
C CYS A 53 4.77 5.88 4.62
N ARG A 54 3.58 6.49 4.64
CA ARG A 54 3.38 7.86 5.17
C ARG A 54 3.69 7.93 6.66
N LEU A 55 3.20 6.97 7.46
CA LEU A 55 3.44 6.91 8.90
C LEU A 55 4.94 6.83 9.23
N HIS A 56 5.67 6.01 8.49
CA HIS A 56 7.10 5.74 8.71
C HIS A 56 8.04 6.55 7.80
N LYS A 57 7.50 7.54 7.07
CA LYS A 57 8.24 8.45 6.17
C LYS A 57 9.08 7.73 5.10
N ASN A 58 8.66 6.56 4.64
CA ASN A 58 9.33 5.81 3.58
C ASN A 58 8.82 6.24 2.19
N ALA A 59 9.43 7.29 1.64
CA ALA A 59 9.04 7.85 0.35
C ALA A 59 9.27 6.89 -0.83
N LEU A 60 10.28 6.01 -0.74
CA LEU A 60 10.66 5.13 -1.84
C LEU A 60 9.57 4.09 -2.10
N ILE A 61 9.18 3.32 -1.08
CA ILE A 61 8.09 2.35 -1.20
C ILE A 61 6.75 3.07 -1.40
N GLY A 62 6.55 4.21 -0.75
CA GLY A 62 5.33 5.01 -0.91
C GLY A 62 5.12 5.48 -2.35
N LYS A 63 6.18 5.91 -3.07
CA LYS A 63 6.07 6.31 -4.47
C LYS A 63 5.64 5.15 -5.37
N TRP A 64 6.16 3.95 -5.13
CA TRP A 64 5.76 2.75 -5.86
C TRP A 64 4.29 2.39 -5.61
N ALA A 65 3.84 2.43 -4.35
CA ALA A 65 2.45 2.18 -4.00
C ALA A 65 1.52 3.19 -4.69
N ALA A 66 1.88 4.47 -4.66
CA ALA A 66 1.15 5.54 -5.32
C ALA A 66 1.01 5.36 -6.84
N GLN A 67 2.10 5.00 -7.53
CA GLN A 67 2.08 4.76 -8.97
C GLN A 67 1.11 3.64 -9.33
N ASN A 68 1.09 2.55 -8.56
CA ASN A 68 0.15 1.45 -8.79
C ASN A 68 -1.30 1.87 -8.55
N ILE A 69 -1.59 2.69 -7.54
CA ILE A 69 -2.95 3.22 -7.32
C ILE A 69 -3.38 4.08 -8.50
N LEU A 70 -2.51 4.98 -8.99
CA LEU A 70 -2.81 5.83 -10.15
C LEU A 70 -3.06 5.03 -11.42
N SER A 71 -2.33 3.93 -11.63
CA SER A 71 -2.56 3.03 -12.77
C SER A 71 -3.89 2.29 -12.69
N LEU A 72 -4.33 1.92 -11.48
CA LEU A 72 -5.59 1.19 -11.27
C LEU A 72 -6.81 2.13 -11.25
N GLU A 73 -6.67 3.31 -10.66
CA GLU A 73 -7.75 4.27 -10.43
C GLU A 73 -7.32 5.70 -10.83
N PRO A 74 -7.06 5.95 -12.13
CA PRO A 74 -6.49 7.21 -12.63
C PRO A 74 -7.40 8.43 -12.43
N LYS A 75 -8.70 8.21 -12.15
CA LYS A 75 -9.71 9.26 -11.94
C LYS A 75 -10.02 9.51 -10.48
N ASP A 76 -9.38 8.81 -9.54
CA ASP A 76 -9.63 9.01 -8.12
C ASP A 76 -8.78 10.16 -7.55
N PRO A 77 -9.39 11.31 -7.19
CA PRO A 77 -8.66 12.44 -6.62
C PRO A 77 -8.03 12.12 -5.26
N SER A 78 -8.52 11.11 -4.52
CA SER A 78 -7.96 10.76 -3.21
C SER A 78 -6.51 10.29 -3.31
N THR A 79 -6.13 9.68 -4.43
CA THR A 79 -4.77 9.23 -4.73
C THR A 79 -3.79 10.40 -4.81
N PHE A 80 -4.18 11.50 -5.47
CA PHE A 80 -3.33 12.69 -5.58
C PHE A 80 -3.06 13.34 -4.22
N ILE A 81 -4.07 13.38 -3.34
CA ILE A 81 -3.93 13.88 -1.97
C ILE A 81 -2.93 13.02 -1.18
N LEU A 82 -3.06 11.70 -1.25
CA LEU A 82 -2.16 10.76 -0.58
C LEU A 82 -0.69 10.91 -1.06
N VAL A 83 -0.49 11.09 -2.37
CA VAL A 83 0.84 11.35 -2.95
C VAL A 83 1.42 12.67 -2.46
N SER A 84 0.65 13.76 -2.52
CA SER A 84 1.10 15.07 -2.05
C SER A 84 1.49 15.04 -0.56
N ASN A 85 0.72 14.33 0.26
CA ASN A 85 1.00 14.12 1.68
C ASN A 85 2.29 13.33 1.90
N LEU A 86 2.55 12.29 1.10
CA LEU A 86 3.78 11.49 1.18
C LEU A 86 5.02 12.37 0.90
N TYR A 87 5.00 13.18 -0.16
CA TYR A 87 6.11 14.08 -0.49
C TYR A 87 6.32 15.14 0.59
N SER A 88 5.23 15.72 1.11
CA SER A 88 5.28 16.71 2.19
C SER A 88 5.88 16.12 3.48
N ALA A 89 5.53 14.86 3.82
CA ALA A 89 6.03 14.18 5.01
C ALA A 89 7.51 13.76 4.91
N SER A 90 8.03 13.60 3.70
CA SER A 90 9.41 13.14 3.45
C SER A 90 10.43 14.27 3.27
N ARG A 91 10.04 15.54 3.49
CA ARG A 91 10.92 16.74 3.38
C ARG A 91 11.61 16.91 2.01
N MET A 92 11.03 16.39 0.94
CA MET A 92 11.32 16.91 -0.40
C MET A 92 10.34 18.06 -0.66
N GLY A 93 10.82 19.29 -0.47
CA GLY A 93 10.09 20.49 -0.89
C GLY A 93 9.71 20.42 -2.38
N PRO A 94 8.70 21.19 -2.81
CA PRO A 94 8.25 21.17 -4.20
C PRO A 94 9.44 21.46 -5.12
N LEU A 95 9.50 20.69 -6.21
CA LEU A 95 10.46 20.85 -7.31
C LEU A 95 10.59 22.31 -7.76
#